data_AF-A0A661LL45-F1
#
_entry.id   AF-A0A661LL45-F1
#
_cell.length_a   1.000
_cell.length_b   1.000
_cell.length_c   1.000
_cell.angle_alpha   90.00
_cell.angle_beta   90.00
_cell.angle_gamma   90.00
#
_symmetry.space_group_name_H-M   'P 1'
#
loop_
_entity.id
_entity.type
_entity.pdbx_description
1 polymer ?
#
loop_
_entity_poly.entity_id
_entity_poly.type
_entity_poly.pdbx_seq_one_letter_code
_entity_poly.pdbx_strand_id
1 'polypeptide(L)'
;QKKIEPNIVGLVTNEIPETSNELEGVNETLEKSTMKIMDIADEILALCASRLQEFNCLISETCVEQEEGSVEEGEETNKWDLMERQFSLNTDITREMIEKHIKSFEKIRKLSMNMTEPLCFQDLVGQRIQRIVKLVKSMEDRVQDLVVTLGVKLQKHRENPDMTFEQVNKEVGKDHSLLKGPQKEGEGLNQSAVDELLASL
;
A
#
# COMPACT_ATOMS: atom_id res chain seq x y z
N GLN A 1 -25.47 22.57 35.58
CA GLN A 1 -24.13 22.45 34.99
C GLN A 1 -24.21 21.43 33.85
N LYS A 2 -24.14 21.86 32.58
CA LYS A 2 -23.87 20.94 31.47
C LYS A 2 -22.54 21.41 30.86
N LYS A 3 -21.43 20.98 31.48
CA LYS A 3 -20.12 21.03 30.83
C LYS A 3 -20.23 20.15 29.58
N ILE A 4 -19.68 20.60 28.44
CA ILE A 4 -19.43 19.69 27.32
C ILE A 4 -18.57 18.57 27.91
N GLU A 5 -18.97 17.31 27.70
CA GLU A 5 -18.28 16.19 28.32
C GLU A 5 -16.82 16.20 27.85
N PRO A 6 -15.84 16.08 28.76
CA PRO A 6 -14.41 16.13 28.42
C PRO A 6 -14.02 15.07 27.40
N ASN A 7 -14.81 14.01 27.28
CA ASN A 7 -14.67 12.95 26.29
C ASN A 7 -14.88 13.45 24.84
N ILE A 8 -15.83 14.35 24.60
CA ILE A 8 -16.09 14.89 23.25
C ILE A 8 -14.96 15.83 22.82
N VAL A 9 -14.38 16.57 23.76
CA VAL A 9 -13.25 17.45 23.46
C VAL A 9 -12.03 16.61 23.09
N GLY A 10 -11.67 15.60 23.88
CA GLY A 10 -10.55 14.72 23.60
C GLY A 10 -10.67 13.98 22.26
N LEU A 11 -11.88 13.55 21.91
CA LEU A 11 -12.17 12.86 20.66
C LEU A 11 -11.97 13.77 19.43
N VAL A 12 -12.33 15.06 19.55
CA VAL A 12 -12.20 16.04 18.47
C VAL A 12 -10.79 16.60 18.35
N THR A 13 -10.08 16.77 19.47
CA THR A 13 -8.73 17.35 19.46
C THR A 13 -7.63 16.34 19.18
N ASN A 14 -7.81 15.07 19.54
CA ASN A 14 -6.75 14.06 19.45
C ASN A 14 -7.16 12.86 18.59
N GLU A 15 -8.24 12.17 18.94
CA GLU A 15 -8.55 10.86 18.36
C GLU A 15 -8.92 10.91 16.87
N ILE A 16 -9.77 11.86 16.45
CA ILE A 16 -10.16 12.03 15.03
C ILE A 16 -8.96 12.45 14.16
N PRO A 17 -8.18 13.50 14.51
CA PRO A 17 -7.01 13.90 13.74
C PRO A 17 -5.95 12.78 13.65
N GLU A 18 -5.68 12.11 14.77
CA GLU A 18 -4.72 11.00 14.84
C GLU A 18 -5.17 9.85 13.93
N THR A 19 -6.44 9.44 14.00
CA THR A 19 -7.00 8.40 13.14
C THR A 19 -6.94 8.79 11.65
N SER A 20 -7.18 10.07 11.31
CA SER A 20 -7.06 10.55 9.92
C SER A 20 -5.62 10.47 9.41
N ASN A 21 -4.64 10.85 10.22
CA ASN A 21 -3.22 10.79 9.87
C ASN A 21 -2.73 9.35 9.76
N GLU A 22 -3.17 8.46 10.66
CA GLU A 22 -2.90 7.03 10.56
C GLU A 22 -3.43 6.43 9.25
N LEU A 23 -4.66 6.80 8.86
CA LEU A 23 -5.27 6.31 7.61
C LEU A 23 -4.48 6.75 6.36
N GLU A 24 -3.96 7.98 6.38
CA GLU A 24 -3.09 8.53 5.33
C GLU A 24 -1.74 7.79 5.29
N GLY A 25 -1.11 7.56 6.43
CA GLY A 25 0.12 6.77 6.54
C GLY A 25 -0.04 5.30 6.10
N VAL A 26 -1.18 4.68 6.39
CA VAL A 26 -1.53 3.34 5.90
C VAL A 26 -1.63 3.33 4.37
N ASN A 27 -2.27 4.34 3.78
CA ASN A 27 -2.38 4.45 2.33
C ASN A 27 -1.02 4.58 1.64
N GLU A 28 -0.13 5.45 2.15
CA GLU A 28 1.22 5.60 1.62
C GLU A 28 2.06 4.32 1.73
N THR A 29 1.94 3.63 2.86
CA THR A 29 2.68 2.38 3.10
C THR A 29 2.17 1.27 2.18
N LEU A 30 0.86 1.21 1.94
CA LEU A 30 0.24 0.28 1.01
C LEU A 30 0.71 0.53 -0.43
N GLU A 31 0.79 1.79 -0.85
CA GLU A 31 1.30 2.19 -2.16
C GLU A 31 2.76 1.80 -2.34
N LYS A 32 3.64 2.18 -1.40
CA LYS A 32 5.06 1.80 -1.43
C LYS A 32 5.27 0.29 -1.44
N SER A 33 4.48 -0.46 -0.67
CA SER A 33 4.58 -1.92 -0.63
C SER A 33 4.13 -2.55 -1.96
N THR A 34 3.09 -2.01 -2.57
CA THR A 34 2.59 -2.51 -3.86
C THR A 34 3.57 -2.25 -4.99
N MET A 35 4.16 -1.05 -5.05
CA MET A 35 5.22 -0.73 -6.02
C MET A 35 6.40 -1.71 -5.89
N LYS A 36 6.87 -1.96 -4.67
CA LYS A 36 7.94 -2.94 -4.42
C LYS A 36 7.56 -4.35 -4.88
N ILE A 37 6.33 -4.78 -4.63
CA ILE A 37 5.85 -6.11 -5.08
C ILE A 37 5.86 -6.18 -6.61
N MET A 38 5.44 -5.12 -7.29
CA MET A 38 5.43 -5.05 -8.75
C MET A 38 6.85 -5.09 -9.33
N ASP A 39 7.78 -4.32 -8.75
CA ASP A 39 9.20 -4.35 -9.14
C ASP A 39 9.80 -5.75 -8.99
N ILE A 40 9.53 -6.43 -7.86
CA ILE A 40 9.99 -7.80 -7.61
C ILE A 40 9.37 -8.77 -8.63
N ALA A 41 8.08 -8.62 -8.93
CA ALA A 41 7.40 -9.48 -9.91
C ALA A 41 7.98 -9.29 -11.32
N ASP A 42 8.28 -8.06 -11.72
CA ASP A 42 8.92 -7.77 -13.00
C ASP A 42 10.35 -8.35 -13.08
N GLU A 43 11.13 -8.26 -12.00
CA GLU A 43 12.45 -8.88 -11.91
C GLU A 43 12.36 -10.41 -12.01
N ILE A 44 11.42 -11.04 -11.32
CA ILE A 44 11.16 -12.49 -11.41
C ILE A 44 10.79 -12.89 -12.85
N LEU A 45 9.94 -12.10 -13.51
CA LEU A 45 9.54 -12.36 -14.90
C LEU A 45 10.74 -12.28 -15.86
N ALA A 46 11.59 -11.26 -15.71
CA ALA A 46 12.80 -11.10 -16.51
C ALA A 46 13.79 -12.26 -16.29
N LEU A 47 14.04 -12.64 -15.04
CA LEU A 47 14.91 -13.77 -14.70
C LEU A 47 14.37 -15.09 -15.26
N CYS A 48 13.06 -15.35 -15.14
CA CYS A 48 12.44 -16.55 -15.70
C CYS A 48 12.56 -16.59 -17.23
N ALA A 49 12.35 -15.47 -17.92
CA ALA A 49 12.48 -15.40 -19.37
C ALA A 49 13.90 -15.69 -19.84
N SER A 50 14.91 -15.09 -19.17
CA SER A 50 16.32 -15.33 -19.47
C SER A 50 16.72 -16.79 -19.25
N ARG A 51 16.36 -17.38 -18.10
CA ARG A 51 16.68 -18.79 -17.80
C ARG A 51 15.98 -19.76 -18.73
N LEU A 52 14.73 -19.49 -19.11
CA LEU A 52 14.04 -20.31 -20.12
C LEU A 52 14.77 -20.29 -21.47
N GLN A 53 15.27 -19.12 -21.89
CA GLN A 53 16.02 -19.00 -23.13
C GLN A 53 17.33 -19.81 -23.09
N GLU A 54 18.10 -19.69 -22.01
CA GLU A 54 19.33 -20.45 -21.82
C GLU A 54 19.08 -21.97 -21.86
N PHE A 55 18.07 -22.46 -21.13
CA PHE A 55 17.76 -23.90 -21.12
C PHE A 55 17.27 -24.41 -22.48
N ASN A 56 16.47 -23.62 -23.21
CA ASN A 56 16.05 -23.98 -24.56
C ASN A 56 17.24 -24.06 -25.53
N CYS A 57 18.24 -23.17 -25.39
CA CYS A 57 19.47 -23.21 -26.17
C CYS A 57 20.27 -24.50 -25.88
N LEU A 58 20.45 -24.83 -24.60
CA LEU A 58 21.17 -26.04 -24.17
C LEU A 58 20.52 -27.33 -24.69
N ILE A 59 19.18 -27.41 -24.69
CA ILE A 59 18.47 -28.53 -25.30
C ILE A 59 18.71 -28.59 -26.81
N SER A 60 18.66 -27.45 -27.50
CA SER A 60 18.86 -27.43 -28.95
C SER A 60 20.26 -27.87 -29.37
N GLU A 61 21.29 -27.48 -28.62
CA GLU A 61 22.69 -27.85 -28.88
C GLU A 61 22.94 -29.34 -28.63
N THR A 62 22.36 -29.90 -27.55
CA THR A 62 22.47 -31.34 -27.25
C THR A 62 21.70 -32.25 -28.22
N CYS A 63 20.75 -31.72 -29.00
CA CYS A 63 20.03 -32.50 -30.02
C CYS A 63 20.82 -32.69 -31.33
N VAL A 64 21.79 -31.81 -31.63
CA VAL A 64 22.50 -31.81 -32.94
C VAL A 64 23.65 -32.83 -32.98
N GLU A 65 24.15 -33.28 -31.83
CA GLU A 65 25.29 -34.21 -31.76
C GLU A 65 24.94 -35.69 -32.08
N GLN A 66 23.67 -36.03 -32.35
CA GLN A 66 23.24 -37.43 -32.52
C GLN A 66 23.11 -37.95 -33.96
N GLU A 67 23.38 -37.15 -35.01
CA GLU A 67 23.11 -37.58 -36.40
C GLU A 67 24.29 -38.15 -37.22
N GLU A 68 25.53 -38.19 -36.72
CA GLU A 68 26.65 -38.77 -37.48
C GLU A 68 27.32 -39.95 -36.77
N GLY A 69 26.93 -41.18 -37.14
CA GLY A 69 27.63 -42.40 -36.73
C GLY A 69 26.97 -43.69 -37.17
N SER A 70 27.11 -44.07 -38.44
CA SER A 70 26.83 -45.44 -38.89
C SER A 70 27.97 -46.35 -38.39
N VAL A 71 27.67 -47.35 -37.54
CA VAL A 71 28.66 -48.34 -37.08
C VAL A 71 28.20 -49.75 -37.45
N GLU A 72 29.07 -50.45 -38.17
CA GLU A 72 28.94 -51.86 -38.58
C GLU A 72 29.13 -52.81 -37.39
N GLU A 73 28.34 -53.89 -37.37
CA GLU A 73 28.30 -54.90 -36.30
C GLU A 73 29.58 -55.76 -36.21
N GLY A 74 30.12 -55.86 -35.00
CA GLY A 74 31.13 -56.85 -34.61
C GLY A 74 31.08 -57.11 -33.11
N GLU A 75 30.75 -58.35 -32.72
CA GLU A 75 30.55 -58.78 -31.33
C GLU A 75 31.87 -58.88 -30.55
N GLU A 76 32.23 -57.82 -29.83
CA GLU A 76 32.97 -57.87 -28.56
C GLU A 76 32.65 -56.54 -27.86
N THR A 77 31.89 -56.55 -26.76
CA THR A 77 31.52 -55.30 -26.06
C THR A 77 32.78 -54.58 -25.60
N ASN A 78 33.16 -53.58 -26.37
CA ASN A 78 34.40 -52.86 -26.18
C ASN A 78 34.20 -51.86 -25.04
N LYS A 79 35.29 -51.56 -24.32
CA LYS A 79 35.33 -50.46 -23.34
C LYS A 79 34.76 -49.15 -23.90
N TRP A 80 34.88 -48.97 -25.22
CA TRP A 80 34.28 -47.89 -25.99
C TRP A 80 32.75 -47.92 -25.99
N ASP A 81 32.10 -49.07 -26.22
CA ASP A 81 30.62 -49.22 -26.18
C ASP A 81 30.04 -48.92 -24.79
N LEU A 82 30.76 -49.30 -23.73
CA LEU A 82 30.40 -48.97 -22.35
C LEU A 82 30.53 -47.47 -22.08
N MET A 83 31.59 -46.83 -22.62
CA MET A 83 31.81 -45.39 -22.50
C MET A 83 30.76 -44.58 -23.27
N GLU A 84 30.36 -45.05 -24.46
CA GLU A 84 29.32 -44.46 -25.29
C GLU A 84 27.93 -44.57 -24.63
N ARG A 85 27.58 -45.74 -24.08
CA ARG A 85 26.36 -45.91 -23.27
C ARG A 85 26.36 -45.03 -22.02
N GLN A 86 27.50 -44.91 -21.34
CA GLN A 86 27.61 -44.08 -20.14
C GLN A 86 27.53 -42.58 -20.47
N PHE A 87 28.08 -42.15 -21.61
CA PHE A 87 27.95 -40.79 -22.13
C PHE A 87 26.51 -40.48 -22.53
N SER A 88 25.85 -41.37 -23.27
CA SER A 88 24.42 -41.29 -23.65
C SER A 88 23.51 -41.20 -22.43
N LEU A 89 23.75 -42.02 -21.40
CA LEU A 89 22.96 -41.99 -20.17
C LEU A 89 23.14 -40.67 -19.42
N ASN A 90 24.37 -40.13 -19.36
CA ASN A 90 24.64 -38.84 -18.74
C ASN A 90 23.97 -37.69 -19.49
N THR A 91 23.91 -37.74 -20.83
CA THR A 91 23.19 -36.75 -21.64
C THR A 91 21.68 -36.84 -21.43
N ASP A 92 21.11 -38.04 -21.36
CA ASP A 92 19.68 -38.24 -21.10
C ASP A 92 19.25 -37.75 -19.70
N ILE A 93 20.04 -38.07 -18.66
CA ILE A 93 19.79 -37.57 -17.29
C ILE A 93 19.84 -36.04 -17.27
N THR A 94 20.84 -35.45 -17.94
CA THR A 94 20.99 -33.99 -18.01
C THR A 94 19.81 -33.34 -18.73
N ARG A 95 19.34 -33.95 -19.83
CA ARG A 95 18.16 -33.50 -20.58
C ARG A 95 16.89 -33.52 -19.74
N GLU A 96 16.63 -34.62 -19.04
CA GLU A 96 15.45 -34.75 -18.17
C GLU A 96 15.46 -33.68 -17.05
N MET A 97 16.64 -33.43 -16.46
CA MET A 97 16.79 -32.37 -15.46
C MET A 97 16.49 -30.98 -16.05
N ILE A 98 17.01 -30.67 -17.24
CA ILE A 98 16.78 -29.38 -17.89
C ILE A 98 15.29 -29.19 -18.23
N GLU A 99 14.61 -30.21 -18.77
CA GLU A 99 13.17 -30.15 -19.05
C GLU A 99 12.34 -29.89 -17.78
N LYS A 100 12.73 -30.51 -16.66
CA LYS A 100 12.09 -30.27 -15.37
C LYS A 100 12.30 -28.84 -14.87
N HIS A 101 13.47 -28.26 -15.10
CA HIS A 101 13.74 -26.85 -14.80
C HIS A 101 12.90 -25.93 -15.68
N ILE A 102 12.82 -26.17 -17.00
CA ILE A 102 11.97 -25.39 -17.92
C ILE A 102 10.51 -25.35 -17.43
N LYS A 103 9.91 -26.52 -17.16
CA LYS A 103 8.53 -26.60 -16.64
C LYS A 103 8.33 -25.82 -15.33
N SER A 104 9.36 -25.81 -14.47
CA SER A 104 9.32 -25.07 -13.21
C SER A 104 9.36 -23.55 -13.44
N PHE A 105 10.24 -23.07 -14.34
CA PHE A 105 10.33 -21.65 -14.68
C PHE A 105 9.10 -21.12 -15.41
N GLU A 106 8.48 -21.92 -16.30
CA GLU A 106 7.20 -21.55 -16.92
C GLU A 106 6.10 -21.38 -15.87
N LYS A 107 6.05 -22.27 -14.87
CA LYS A 107 5.10 -22.17 -13.77
C LYS A 107 5.34 -20.91 -12.93
N ILE A 108 6.59 -20.61 -12.59
CA ILE A 108 6.95 -19.39 -11.85
C ILE A 108 6.55 -18.14 -12.65
N ARG A 109 6.89 -18.08 -13.95
CA ARG A 109 6.50 -16.98 -14.84
C ARG A 109 4.98 -16.76 -14.83
N LYS A 110 4.19 -17.83 -15.00
CA LYS A 110 2.73 -17.74 -15.00
C LYS A 110 2.18 -17.24 -13.66
N LEU A 111 2.69 -17.75 -12.54
CA LEU A 111 2.28 -17.29 -11.21
C LEU A 111 2.62 -15.81 -10.99
N SER A 112 3.80 -15.37 -11.45
CA SER A 112 4.21 -13.97 -11.29
C SER A 112 3.37 -13.01 -12.16
N MET A 113 2.97 -13.43 -13.38
CA MET A 113 2.01 -12.67 -14.19
C MET A 113 0.64 -12.57 -13.53
N ASN A 114 0.15 -13.67 -12.95
CA ASN A 114 -1.13 -13.68 -12.26
C ASN A 114 -1.12 -12.82 -10.97
N MET A 115 0.06 -12.61 -10.38
CA MET A 115 0.22 -11.78 -9.19
C MET A 115 0.12 -10.28 -9.52
N THR A 116 0.57 -9.84 -10.69
CA THR A 116 0.56 -8.42 -11.08
C THR A 116 -0.82 -7.92 -11.52
N GLU A 117 -1.65 -8.77 -12.12
CA GLU A 117 -3.00 -8.43 -12.58
C GLU A 117 -3.89 -7.75 -11.52
N PRO A 118 -4.05 -8.29 -10.29
CA PRO A 118 -4.85 -7.64 -9.25
C PRO A 118 -4.22 -6.35 -8.70
N LEU A 119 -2.90 -6.22 -8.73
CA LEU A 119 -2.18 -5.03 -8.24
C LEU A 119 -2.45 -3.80 -9.12
N CYS A 120 -2.80 -3.99 -10.40
CA CYS A 120 -3.22 -2.91 -11.28
C CYS A 120 -4.51 -2.20 -10.82
N PHE A 121 -5.36 -2.85 -10.01
CA PHE A 121 -6.57 -2.23 -9.45
C PHE A 121 -6.31 -1.43 -8.17
N GLN A 122 -5.08 -1.44 -7.64
CA GLN A 122 -4.71 -0.76 -6.40
C GLN A 122 -4.84 0.77 -6.51
N ASP A 123 -4.63 1.35 -7.69
CA ASP A 123 -4.84 2.79 -7.92
C ASP A 123 -6.27 3.22 -7.55
N LEU A 124 -7.27 2.40 -7.88
CA LEU A 124 -8.66 2.65 -7.51
C LEU A 124 -8.89 2.57 -5.99
N VAL A 125 -8.16 1.68 -5.30
CA VAL A 125 -8.21 1.54 -3.84
C VAL A 125 -7.58 2.77 -3.17
N GLY A 126 -6.41 3.22 -3.64
CA GLY A 126 -5.75 4.42 -3.15
C GLY A 126 -6.63 5.67 -3.31
N GLN A 127 -7.24 5.85 -4.48
CA GLN A 127 -8.19 6.94 -4.72
C GLN A 127 -9.41 6.88 -3.79
N ARG A 128 -9.94 5.69 -3.50
CA ARG A 128 -11.06 5.52 -2.56
C ARG A 128 -10.66 5.88 -1.14
N ILE A 129 -9.49 5.43 -0.68
CA ILE A 129 -8.96 5.78 0.64
C ILE A 129 -8.76 7.30 0.74
N GLN A 130 -8.17 7.94 -0.26
CA GLN A 130 -8.03 9.40 -0.27
C GLN A 130 -9.38 10.15 -0.18
N ARG A 131 -10.44 9.64 -0.80
CA ARG A 131 -11.79 10.23 -0.65
C ARG A 131 -12.34 10.05 0.76
N ILE A 132 -12.08 8.89 1.38
CA ILE A 132 -12.46 8.63 2.77
C ILE A 132 -11.70 9.59 3.70
N VAL A 133 -10.38 9.73 3.55
CA VAL A 133 -9.57 10.68 4.32
C VAL A 133 -10.12 12.11 4.19
N LYS A 134 -10.40 12.56 2.97
CA LYS A 134 -10.99 13.90 2.72
C LYS A 134 -12.35 14.07 3.40
N LEU A 135 -13.18 13.04 3.40
CA LEU A 135 -14.48 13.07 4.07
C LEU A 135 -14.32 13.14 5.59
N VAL A 136 -13.39 12.36 6.18
CA VAL A 136 -13.09 12.38 7.61
C VAL A 136 -12.57 13.75 8.03
N LYS A 137 -11.62 14.35 7.31
CA LYS A 137 -11.13 15.73 7.56
C LYS A 137 -12.27 16.76 7.47
N SER A 138 -13.17 16.64 6.50
CA SER A 138 -14.33 17.54 6.42
C SER A 138 -15.32 17.34 7.58
N MET A 139 -15.42 16.14 8.15
CA MET A 139 -16.23 15.88 9.34
C MET A 139 -15.55 16.46 10.59
N GLU A 140 -14.24 16.29 10.72
CA GLU A 140 -13.40 16.91 11.76
C GLU A 140 -13.64 18.42 11.83
N ASP A 141 -13.48 19.13 10.70
CA ASP A 141 -13.69 20.58 10.62
C ASP A 141 -15.08 21.00 11.15
N ARG A 142 -16.12 20.26 10.76
CA ARG A 142 -17.51 20.57 11.15
C ARG A 142 -17.76 20.29 12.61
N VAL A 143 -17.17 19.23 13.16
CA VAL A 143 -17.33 18.90 14.58
C VAL A 143 -16.54 19.88 15.45
N GLN A 144 -15.34 20.28 15.03
CA GLN A 144 -14.58 21.33 15.70
C GLN A 144 -15.34 22.65 15.70
N ASP A 145 -15.87 23.07 14.55
CA ASP A 145 -16.69 24.29 14.43
C ASP A 145 -17.94 24.24 15.33
N LEU A 146 -18.59 23.07 15.41
CA LEU A 146 -19.72 22.85 16.29
C LEU A 146 -19.32 22.99 17.77
N VAL A 147 -18.20 22.38 18.18
CA VAL A 147 -17.71 22.44 19.57
C VAL A 147 -17.33 23.88 19.93
N VAL A 148 -16.61 24.59 19.07
CA VAL A 148 -16.25 26.01 19.26
C VAL A 148 -17.51 26.86 19.35
N THR A 149 -18.43 26.73 18.40
CA THR A 149 -19.70 27.48 18.39
C THR A 149 -20.53 27.21 19.66
N LEU A 150 -20.61 25.95 20.10
CA LEU A 150 -21.34 25.59 21.32
C LEU A 150 -20.64 26.12 22.57
N GLY A 151 -19.30 26.05 22.61
CA GLY A 151 -18.47 26.57 23.69
C GLY A 151 -18.62 28.08 23.86
N VAL A 152 -18.48 28.84 22.78
CA VAL A 152 -18.64 30.31 22.78
C VAL A 152 -20.07 30.70 23.18
N LYS A 153 -21.10 29.98 22.70
CA LYS A 153 -22.50 30.23 23.12
C LYS A 153 -22.71 29.98 24.61
N LEU A 154 -22.11 28.93 25.16
CA LEU A 154 -22.19 28.62 26.60
C LEU A 154 -21.50 29.69 27.45
N GLN A 155 -20.34 30.17 27.01
CA GLN A 155 -19.57 31.18 27.70
C GLN A 155 -20.32 32.52 27.75
N LYS A 156 -20.84 33.00 26.62
CA LYS A 156 -21.61 34.24 26.58
C LYS A 156 -22.90 34.18 27.42
N HIS A 157 -23.55 33.02 27.49
CA HIS A 157 -24.74 32.82 28.32
C HIS A 157 -24.41 32.71 29.82
N ARG A 158 -23.18 32.35 30.20
CA ARG A 158 -22.68 32.45 31.59
C ARG A 158 -22.37 33.90 31.97
N GLU A 159 -21.69 34.62 31.09
CA GLU A 159 -21.28 36.02 31.32
C GLU A 159 -22.49 36.95 31.38
N ASN A 160 -23.56 36.67 30.62
CA ASN A 160 -24.82 37.40 30.66
C ASN A 160 -26.02 36.44 30.70
N PRO A 161 -26.52 36.06 31.90
CA PRO A 161 -27.62 35.11 32.07
C PRO A 161 -28.97 35.59 31.49
N ASP A 162 -29.16 36.91 31.37
CA ASP A 162 -30.39 37.53 30.88
C ASP A 162 -30.44 37.70 29.35
N MET A 163 -29.36 37.39 28.63
CA MET A 163 -29.34 37.46 27.16
C MET A 163 -30.17 36.34 26.55
N THR A 164 -31.06 36.69 25.62
CA THR A 164 -31.90 35.70 24.93
C THR A 164 -31.06 34.91 23.91
N PHE A 165 -31.42 33.64 23.66
CA PHE A 165 -30.70 32.75 22.73
C PHE A 165 -30.50 33.34 21.32
N GLU A 166 -31.44 34.18 20.84
CA GLU A 166 -31.31 34.94 19.59
C GLU A 166 -30.25 36.05 19.63
N GLN A 167 -30.07 36.72 20.76
CA GLN A 167 -29.05 37.74 20.95
C GLN A 167 -27.65 37.11 21.01
N VAL A 168 -27.53 35.99 21.73
CA VAL A 168 -26.29 35.19 21.77
C VAL A 168 -25.89 34.70 20.38
N ASN A 169 -26.83 34.18 19.58
CA ASN A 169 -26.56 33.78 18.19
C ASN A 169 -26.07 34.95 17.31
N LYS A 170 -26.62 36.15 17.51
CA LYS A 170 -26.28 37.36 16.73
C LYS A 170 -24.91 37.93 17.11
N GLU A 171 -24.52 37.81 18.38
CA GLU A 171 -23.18 38.16 18.88
C GLU A 171 -22.13 37.13 18.44
N VAL A 172 -22.46 35.83 18.49
CA VAL A 172 -21.55 34.75 18.08
C VAL A 172 -21.30 34.79 16.56
N GLY A 173 -22.31 35.13 15.76
CA GLY A 173 -22.13 35.35 14.32
C GLY A 173 -21.18 36.49 13.96
N LYS A 174 -20.99 37.49 14.84
CA LYS A 174 -20.01 38.56 14.65
C LYS A 174 -18.58 38.11 14.98
N ASP A 175 -18.40 37.30 16.03
CA ASP A 175 -17.09 36.74 16.42
C ASP A 175 -16.64 35.60 15.49
N HIS A 176 -17.58 34.88 14.88
CA HIS A 176 -17.29 33.87 13.86
C HIS A 176 -16.58 34.45 12.63
N SER A 177 -16.74 35.75 12.37
CA SER A 177 -16.04 36.46 11.29
C SER A 177 -14.62 36.87 11.66
N LEU A 178 -14.27 36.83 12.96
CA LEU A 178 -12.92 37.10 13.49
C LEU A 178 -12.09 35.82 13.65
N LEU A 179 -12.75 34.68 13.90
CA LEU A 179 -12.14 33.35 13.87
C LEU A 179 -11.99 32.91 12.41
N LYS A 180 -10.91 33.39 11.78
CA LYS A 180 -10.60 33.14 10.37
C LYS A 180 -10.56 31.65 10.05
N GLY A 181 -10.99 31.34 8.82
CA GLY A 181 -10.98 30.01 8.21
C GLY A 181 -9.59 29.38 8.05
N PRO A 182 -9.47 28.33 7.22
CA PRO A 182 -8.53 27.22 7.40
C PRO A 182 -7.11 27.68 7.70
N GLN A 183 -6.64 27.40 8.92
CA GLN A 183 -5.26 27.66 9.33
C GLN A 183 -4.35 26.63 8.65
N LYS A 184 -3.31 27.13 7.98
CA LYS A 184 -2.24 26.31 7.42
C LYS A 184 -1.50 25.59 8.55
N GLU A 185 -0.85 24.49 8.21
CA GLU A 185 0.03 23.74 9.10
C GLU A 185 1.02 24.71 9.80
N GLY A 186 0.94 24.80 11.13
CA GLY A 186 1.76 25.70 11.94
C GLY A 186 1.20 27.11 12.21
N GLU A 187 0.06 27.49 11.63
CA GLU A 187 -0.62 28.76 11.91
C GLU A 187 -1.84 28.61 12.83
N GLY A 188 -2.11 27.41 13.35
CA GLY A 188 -3.17 27.11 14.34
C GLY A 188 -3.10 27.99 15.58
N LEU A 189 -4.24 28.27 16.23
CA LEU A 189 -4.25 28.80 17.60
C LEU A 189 -3.31 27.96 18.46
N ASN A 190 -2.16 28.53 18.84
CA ASN A 190 -1.16 27.82 19.62
C ASN A 190 -1.81 27.23 20.87
N GLN A 191 -1.46 26.00 21.20
CA GLN A 191 -1.96 25.20 22.33
C GLN A 191 -2.12 26.03 23.62
N SER A 192 -1.17 26.93 23.89
CA SER A 192 -1.21 27.84 25.04
C SER A 192 -2.40 28.80 25.04
N ALA A 193 -2.82 29.32 23.89
CA ALA A 193 -3.96 30.23 23.77
C ALA A 193 -5.30 29.50 23.96
N VAL A 194 -5.39 28.25 23.52
CA VAL A 194 -6.58 27.40 23.74
C VAL A 194 -6.66 26.98 25.20
N ASP A 195 -5.55 26.54 25.79
CA ASP A 195 -5.47 26.17 27.20
C ASP A 195 -5.70 27.37 28.13
N GLU A 196 -5.24 28.57 27.77
CA GLU A 196 -5.48 29.81 28.53
C GLU A 196 -6.94 30.28 28.43
N LEU A 197 -7.58 30.09 27.27
CA LEU A 197 -9.02 30.32 27.10
C LEU A 197 -9.87 29.29 27.86
N LEU A 198 -9.40 28.04 27.96
CA LEU A 198 -10.06 26.96 28.70
C LEU A 198 -9.80 27.00 30.21
N ALA A 199 -8.65 27.51 30.65
CA ALA A 199 -8.31 27.69 32.05
C ALA A 199 -8.99 28.92 32.67
N SER A 200 -9.41 29.88 31.83
CA SER A 200 -10.20 31.05 32.24
C SER A 200 -11.72 30.79 32.30
N LEU A 201 -12.18 29.55 32.05
CA LEU A 201 -13.58 29.05 32.10
C LEU A 201 -13.97 28.35 33.42
#